data_AF-C7CBR0-F1
#
_entry.id   AF-C7CBR0-F1
#
_cell.length_a   1.000
_cell.length_b   1.000
_cell.length_c   1.000
_cell.angle_alpha   90.00
_cell.angle_beta   90.00
_cell.angle_gamma   90.00
#
_symmetry.space_group_name_H-M   'P 1'
#
loop_
_entity.id
_entity.type
_entity.pdbx_description
1 polymer ?
#
loop_
_entity_poly.entity_id
_entity_poly.type
_entity_poly.pdbx_seq_one_letter_code
_entity_poly.pdbx_strand_id
1 'polypeptide(L)'
;MSYGAPSVTWTGGAHIPADTAAALASALTLTKMDSTGSGTGSVKVDFALADKLADFLGVHETLTVTYQITVRDSQGASSVQPVTLTLTGTNDDALITAATAGSDRGTVTEDGNVAAEGVLSFTDADLNDAHTVSVMPSGAALGTLTVNKTADLNGVGSVSWSYTVDSTEVQYLAEGETKVESFQILLSDGTSTVSKTVSITITGTNDAPVVTPASVGDSAGTATLAARNRRSSGDVRHSHGHRSRRGG
;
A
#
# COMPACT_ATOMS: atom_id res chain seq x y z
N MET A 1 12.94 50.18 21.52
CA MET A 1 13.46 49.12 20.65
C MET A 1 12.28 48.46 19.96
N SER A 2 12.43 48.10 18.69
CA SER A 2 11.38 47.48 17.89
C SER A 2 12.02 46.67 16.78
N TYR A 3 11.22 45.83 16.14
CA TYR A 3 11.57 45.17 14.88
C TYR A 3 10.31 45.13 14.00
N GLY A 4 10.48 45.10 12.69
CA GLY A 4 9.39 44.92 11.72
C GLY A 4 9.20 43.46 11.34
N ALA A 5 8.33 43.17 10.37
CA ALA A 5 8.22 41.82 9.81
C ALA A 5 9.61 41.32 9.32
N PRO A 6 9.99 40.07 9.62
CA PRO A 6 11.26 39.53 9.18
C PRO A 6 11.28 39.31 7.66
N SER A 7 12.47 39.31 7.07
CA SER A 7 12.68 38.68 5.76
C SER A 7 12.91 37.19 5.96
N VAL A 8 12.24 36.35 5.16
CA VAL A 8 12.31 34.89 5.29
C VAL A 8 12.65 34.27 3.93
N THR A 9 13.58 33.32 3.93
CA THR A 9 13.97 32.54 2.75
C THR A 9 14.05 31.07 3.10
N TRP A 10 13.36 30.24 2.32
CA TRP A 10 13.40 28.78 2.41
C TRP A 10 14.19 28.20 1.24
N THR A 11 15.03 27.19 1.48
CA THR A 11 15.80 26.53 0.42
C THR A 11 14.99 25.54 -0.41
N GLY A 12 13.91 24.97 0.16
CA GLY A 12 13.09 23.95 -0.49
C GLY A 12 12.09 24.50 -1.51
N GLY A 13 11.68 25.76 -1.40
CA GLY A 13 10.71 26.33 -2.33
C GLY A 13 10.33 27.77 -2.05
N ALA A 14 9.44 28.32 -2.89
CA ALA A 14 9.06 29.72 -2.86
C ALA A 14 7.95 30.05 -1.85
N HIS A 15 7.18 29.04 -1.39
CA HIS A 15 5.97 29.28 -0.61
C HIS A 15 6.11 28.76 0.82
N ILE A 16 6.36 29.68 1.75
CA ILE A 16 6.33 29.41 3.19
C ILE A 16 4.87 29.29 3.62
N PRO A 17 4.48 28.27 4.41
CA PRO A 17 3.11 28.17 4.94
C PRO A 17 2.66 29.47 5.63
N ALA A 18 1.42 29.89 5.37
CA ALA A 18 0.92 31.19 5.85
C ALA A 18 0.94 31.30 7.38
N ASP A 19 0.65 30.20 8.09
CA ASP A 19 0.67 30.14 9.54
C ASP A 19 2.09 30.30 10.11
N THR A 20 3.08 29.69 9.46
CA THR A 20 4.50 29.86 9.79
C THR A 20 4.92 31.33 9.58
N ALA A 21 4.58 31.92 8.43
CA ALA A 21 4.89 33.31 8.14
C ALA A 21 4.26 34.28 9.16
N ALA A 22 3.01 34.03 9.55
CA ALA A 22 2.31 34.81 10.56
C ALA A 22 2.96 34.67 11.96
N ALA A 23 3.31 33.44 12.36
CA ALA A 23 3.97 33.20 13.65
C ALA A 23 5.34 33.88 13.72
N LEU A 24 6.14 33.79 12.66
CA LEU A 24 7.46 34.44 12.56
C LEU A 24 7.39 35.96 12.74
N ALA A 25 6.29 36.62 12.37
CA ALA A 25 6.13 38.05 12.61
C ALA A 25 6.15 38.43 14.11
N SER A 26 5.85 37.48 14.99
CA SER A 26 5.79 37.66 16.45
C SER A 26 6.71 36.73 17.26
N ALA A 27 7.51 35.90 16.59
CA ALA A 27 8.35 34.89 17.23
C ALA A 27 9.55 35.44 18.02
N LEU A 28 9.86 36.74 17.89
CA LEU A 28 11.02 37.39 18.51
C LEU A 28 10.58 38.28 19.67
N THR A 29 11.14 38.06 20.86
CA THR A 29 10.94 38.96 22.02
C THR A 29 12.24 39.72 22.32
N LEU A 30 12.11 41.03 22.51
CA LEU A 30 13.24 41.90 22.86
C LEU A 30 13.16 42.34 24.32
N THR A 31 14.21 42.06 25.08
CA THR A 31 14.35 42.55 26.47
C THR A 31 15.56 43.45 26.59
N LYS A 32 15.36 44.64 27.15
CA LYS A 32 16.46 45.58 27.42
C LYS A 32 17.21 45.10 28.66
N MET A 33 18.48 44.76 28.50
CA MET A 33 19.30 44.25 29.61
C MET A 33 20.17 45.32 30.26
N ASP A 34 20.63 46.29 29.47
CA ASP A 34 21.52 47.34 29.97
C ASP A 34 21.34 48.67 29.20
N SER A 35 21.23 49.77 29.93
CA SER A 35 21.57 51.10 29.41
C SER A 35 22.32 51.89 30.48
N THR A 36 23.61 51.63 30.61
CA THR A 36 24.53 52.33 31.51
C THR A 36 24.70 53.83 31.25
N GLY A 37 23.97 54.43 30.31
CA GLY A 37 24.13 55.85 29.96
C GLY A 37 25.50 56.18 29.34
N SER A 38 26.32 55.16 29.04
CA SER A 38 27.68 55.28 28.49
C SER A 38 27.75 55.21 26.97
N GLY A 39 26.60 55.17 26.28
CA GLY A 39 26.52 54.96 24.82
C GLY A 39 26.61 53.49 24.38
N THR A 40 26.79 52.56 25.31
CA THR A 40 26.78 51.10 25.08
C THR A 40 25.66 50.44 25.86
N GLY A 41 25.02 49.43 25.30
CA GLY A 41 23.96 48.66 25.94
C GLY A 41 23.72 47.35 25.22
N SER A 42 22.98 46.43 25.84
CA SER A 42 22.68 45.12 25.27
C SER A 42 21.18 44.87 25.20
N VAL A 43 20.76 44.25 24.10
CA VAL A 43 19.40 43.75 23.90
C VAL A 43 19.46 42.23 23.97
N LYS A 44 18.71 41.64 24.90
CA LYS A 44 18.46 40.20 24.91
C LYS A 44 17.39 39.91 23.86
N VAL A 45 17.67 38.91 23.04
CA VAL A 45 16.78 38.42 22.00
C VAL A 45 16.39 37.00 22.39
N ASP A 46 15.09 36.78 22.57
CA ASP A 46 14.52 35.45 22.76
C ASP A 46 13.70 35.11 21.51
N PHE A 47 13.84 33.88 20.99
CA PHE A 47 13.09 33.38 19.85
C PHE A 47 12.27 32.16 20.25
N ALA A 48 11.00 32.14 19.88
CA ALA A 48 10.11 31.02 20.12
C ALA A 48 9.21 30.80 18.89
N LEU A 49 9.31 29.63 18.30
CA LEU A 49 8.43 29.13 17.25
C LEU A 49 7.91 27.76 17.69
N ALA A 50 6.64 27.48 17.46
CA ALA A 50 6.12 26.14 17.70
C ALA A 50 6.73 25.18 16.68
N ASP A 51 7.21 24.04 17.17
CA ASP A 51 7.86 22.98 16.39
C ASP A 51 7.09 22.66 15.11
N LYS A 52 5.78 22.35 15.27
CA LYS A 52 4.85 22.04 14.18
C LYS A 52 4.74 23.05 13.03
N LEU A 53 5.18 24.29 13.23
CA LEU A 53 5.18 25.32 12.18
C LEU A 53 6.43 25.24 11.30
N ALA A 54 7.38 24.38 11.64
CA ALA A 54 8.61 24.11 10.92
C ALA A 54 8.64 22.70 10.29
N ASP A 55 7.71 21.79 10.62
CA ASP A 55 7.59 20.42 10.06
C ASP A 55 7.47 20.37 8.52
N PHE A 56 7.31 21.50 7.84
CA PHE A 56 7.34 21.54 6.38
C PHE A 56 8.76 21.47 5.79
N LEU A 57 9.78 21.55 6.66
CA LEU A 57 11.20 21.57 6.30
C LEU A 57 11.76 20.15 6.34
N GLY A 58 11.99 19.59 5.15
CA GLY A 58 12.62 18.28 5.02
C GLY A 58 14.13 18.28 5.29
N VAL A 59 14.73 17.09 5.18
CA VAL A 59 16.19 16.92 5.36
C VAL A 59 16.96 17.79 4.38
N HIS A 60 18.00 18.48 4.90
CA HIS A 60 18.83 19.45 4.17
C HIS A 60 18.11 20.74 3.77
N GLU A 61 16.85 20.91 4.13
CA GLU A 61 16.18 22.18 3.95
C GLU A 61 16.46 23.13 5.12
N THR A 62 16.46 24.43 4.81
CA THR A 62 16.61 25.46 5.84
C THR A 62 15.66 26.62 5.62
N LEU A 63 15.15 27.15 6.73
CA LEU A 63 14.43 28.42 6.78
C LEU A 63 15.33 29.47 7.43
N THR A 64 15.78 30.44 6.65
CA THR A 64 16.55 31.57 7.16
C THR A 64 15.62 32.76 7.41
N VAL A 65 15.62 33.25 8.66
CA VAL A 65 14.76 34.34 9.12
C VAL A 65 15.65 35.49 9.59
N THR A 66 15.48 36.69 9.04
CA THR A 66 16.25 37.87 9.46
C THR A 66 15.35 38.99 9.97
N TYR A 67 15.57 39.41 11.22
CA TYR A 67 14.90 40.52 11.87
C TYR A 67 15.79 41.77 11.89
N GLN A 68 15.24 42.91 11.47
CA GLN A 68 15.93 44.20 11.57
C GLN A 68 15.57 44.88 12.91
N ILE A 69 16.44 44.72 13.91
CA ILE A 69 16.22 45.29 15.24
C ILE A 69 16.63 46.76 15.24
N THR A 70 15.68 47.64 15.56
CA THR A 70 15.89 49.08 15.70
C THR A 70 15.97 49.47 17.18
N VAL A 71 17.08 50.09 17.58
CA VAL A 71 17.22 50.76 18.88
C VAL A 71 17.20 52.26 18.64
N ARG A 72 16.42 52.99 19.44
CA ARG A 72 16.30 54.45 19.37
C ARG A 72 16.66 55.06 20.72
N ASP A 73 17.47 56.11 20.71
CA ASP A 73 17.79 56.87 21.92
C ASP A 73 16.66 57.85 22.31
N SER A 74 16.83 58.51 23.45
CA SER A 74 15.88 59.51 23.95
C SER A 74 15.82 60.81 23.12
N GLN A 75 16.81 61.04 22.26
CA GLN A 75 16.94 62.23 21.41
C GLN A 75 16.40 61.96 20.00
N GLY A 76 16.10 60.70 19.69
CA GLY A 76 15.49 60.23 18.46
C GLY A 76 16.44 59.68 17.41
N ALA A 77 17.74 59.54 17.69
CA ALA A 77 18.64 58.82 16.80
C ALA A 77 18.39 57.31 16.90
N SER A 78 18.49 56.61 15.76
CA SER A 78 18.26 55.16 15.68
C SER A 78 19.49 54.43 15.14
N SER A 79 19.69 53.21 15.61
CA SER A 79 20.61 52.22 15.03
C SER A 79 19.85 50.95 14.69
N VAL A 80 20.21 50.30 13.59
CA VAL A 80 19.56 49.09 13.09
C VAL A 80 20.59 47.98 12.98
N GLN A 81 20.29 46.81 13.55
CA GLN A 81 21.16 45.63 13.51
C GLN A 81 20.34 44.41 13.07
N PRO A 82 20.82 43.63 12.07
CA PRO A 82 20.19 42.37 11.71
C PRO A 82 20.48 41.29 12.77
N VAL A 83 19.45 40.50 13.07
CA VAL A 83 19.56 39.20 13.75
C VAL A 83 19.02 38.13 12.81
N THR A 84 19.89 37.18 12.46
CA THR A 84 19.57 36.09 11.54
C THR A 84 19.50 34.79 12.32
N LEU A 85 18.40 34.05 12.12
CA LEU A 85 18.21 32.69 12.60
C LEU A 85 18.11 31.75 11.41
N THR A 86 18.63 30.55 11.58
CA THR A 86 18.51 29.46 10.60
C THR A 86 17.87 28.28 11.30
N LEU A 87 16.71 27.86 10.81
CA LEU A 87 16.06 26.60 11.17
C LEU A 87 16.50 25.57 10.14
N THR A 88 16.90 24.38 10.60
CA THR A 88 17.26 23.26 9.74
C THR A 88 16.19 22.20 9.87
N GLY A 89 15.71 21.72 8.73
CA GLY A 89 14.71 20.68 8.65
C GLY A 89 15.22 19.31 9.09
N THR A 90 14.28 18.46 9.47
CA THR A 90 14.47 17.05 9.78
C THR A 90 13.55 16.24 8.87
N ASN A 91 13.69 14.91 8.86
CA ASN A 91 12.71 14.07 8.18
C ASN A 91 11.53 13.85 9.11
N ASP A 92 10.33 14.11 8.63
CA ASP A 92 9.09 13.64 9.23
C ASP A 92 8.61 12.41 8.46
N ASP A 93 8.42 11.27 9.14
CA ASP A 93 7.99 10.04 8.47
C ASP A 93 6.60 10.23 7.82
N ALA A 94 6.48 9.89 6.54
CA ALA A 94 5.19 9.83 5.88
C ALA A 94 4.18 8.92 6.63
N LEU A 95 2.89 9.23 6.50
CA LEU A 95 1.79 8.44 7.04
C LEU A 95 0.94 7.90 5.89
N ILE A 96 0.88 6.57 5.75
CA ILE A 96 0.02 5.88 4.76
C ILE A 96 -1.19 5.22 5.44
N THR A 97 -2.38 5.45 4.89
CA THR A 97 -3.67 5.03 5.46
C THR A 97 -4.64 4.53 4.38
N ALA A 98 -5.72 3.88 4.80
CA ALA A 98 -6.82 3.57 3.89
C ALA A 98 -7.53 4.89 3.50
N ALA A 99 -7.70 5.14 2.20
CA ALA A 99 -8.38 6.35 1.72
C ALA A 99 -9.85 6.42 2.18
N THR A 100 -10.50 5.27 2.28
CA THR A 100 -11.81 5.10 2.93
C THR A 100 -11.77 3.85 3.81
N ALA A 101 -12.69 3.74 4.76
CA ALA A 101 -12.75 2.57 5.62
C ALA A 101 -12.88 1.28 4.79
N GLY A 102 -11.89 0.38 4.91
CA GLY A 102 -11.84 -0.89 4.19
C GLY A 102 -11.17 -0.85 2.82
N SER A 103 -10.68 0.31 2.34
CA SER A 103 -9.98 0.39 1.05
C SER A 103 -8.56 -0.21 1.05
N ASP A 104 -8.12 -0.73 2.19
CA ASP A 104 -6.94 -1.59 2.38
C ASP A 104 -7.31 -3.09 2.39
N ARG A 105 -8.53 -3.44 1.99
CA ARG A 105 -9.02 -4.82 1.91
C ARG A 105 -9.66 -5.10 0.55
N GLY A 106 -9.43 -6.30 0.05
CA GLY A 106 -10.06 -6.82 -1.16
C GLY A 106 -10.75 -8.16 -0.90
N THR A 107 -11.79 -8.46 -1.67
CA THR A 107 -12.47 -9.76 -1.66
C THR A 107 -12.56 -10.28 -3.07
N VAL A 108 -12.16 -11.53 -3.26
CA VAL A 108 -12.31 -12.26 -4.51
C VAL A 108 -13.02 -13.58 -4.24
N THR A 109 -13.70 -14.09 -5.26
CA THR A 109 -14.43 -15.35 -5.19
C THR A 109 -13.90 -16.25 -6.29
N GLU A 110 -13.52 -17.47 -5.92
CA GLU A 110 -13.20 -18.54 -6.85
C GLU A 110 -14.31 -18.67 -7.91
N ASP A 111 -13.92 -18.98 -9.16
CA ASP A 111 -14.83 -19.09 -10.32
C ASP A 111 -15.75 -17.89 -10.59
N GLY A 112 -15.53 -16.78 -9.88
CA GLY A 112 -16.26 -15.55 -9.99
C GLY A 112 -15.33 -14.38 -10.30
N ASN A 113 -15.38 -13.36 -9.46
CA ASN A 113 -14.48 -12.23 -9.60
C ASN A 113 -13.13 -12.55 -8.92
N VAL A 114 -12.12 -12.81 -9.74
CA VAL A 114 -10.74 -13.10 -9.30
C VAL A 114 -9.84 -11.87 -9.26
N ALA A 115 -10.44 -10.68 -9.24
CA ALA A 115 -9.74 -9.40 -9.16
C ALA A 115 -10.31 -8.51 -8.05
N ALA A 116 -9.44 -7.74 -7.39
CA ALA A 116 -9.83 -6.73 -6.43
C ALA A 116 -9.01 -5.46 -6.62
N GLU A 117 -9.56 -4.32 -6.24
CA GLU A 117 -8.90 -3.02 -6.33
C GLU A 117 -9.22 -2.16 -5.11
N GLY A 118 -8.37 -1.16 -4.88
CA GLY A 118 -8.61 -0.16 -3.85
C GLY A 118 -7.60 0.98 -3.90
N VAL A 119 -7.75 1.90 -2.96
CA VAL A 119 -6.96 3.13 -2.89
C VAL A 119 -6.52 3.40 -1.46
N LEU A 120 -5.25 3.75 -1.30
CA LEU A 120 -4.66 4.25 -0.07
C LEU A 120 -4.40 5.75 -0.22
N SER A 121 -4.42 6.49 0.88
CA SER A 121 -3.98 7.88 0.95
C SER A 121 -2.71 7.97 1.78
N PHE A 122 -1.87 8.96 1.49
CA PHE A 122 -0.75 9.28 2.35
C PHE A 122 -0.60 10.78 2.56
N THR A 123 0.01 11.12 3.68
CA THR A 123 0.41 12.49 4.03
C THR A 123 1.85 12.49 4.50
N ASP A 124 2.57 13.56 4.22
CA ASP A 124 3.91 13.86 4.69
C ASP A 124 3.95 15.33 5.09
N ALA A 125 4.64 15.65 6.18
CA ALA A 125 4.79 17.04 6.60
C ALA A 125 5.81 17.76 5.69
N ASP A 126 6.84 17.05 5.22
CA ASP A 126 7.91 17.57 4.39
C ASP A 126 7.41 17.88 2.97
N LEU A 127 7.27 19.18 2.66
CA LEU A 127 6.49 19.61 1.49
C LEU A 127 7.15 19.34 0.14
N ASN A 128 8.47 19.18 0.11
CA ASN A 128 9.22 18.94 -1.14
C ASN A 128 9.69 17.49 -1.30
N ASP A 129 9.27 16.59 -0.42
CA ASP A 129 9.60 15.18 -0.54
C ASP A 129 8.88 14.55 -1.73
N ALA A 130 9.56 13.58 -2.34
CA ALA A 130 9.11 12.90 -3.53
C ALA A 130 8.92 11.42 -3.23
N HIS A 131 7.67 11.00 -3.20
CA HIS A 131 7.35 9.66 -2.70
C HIS A 131 7.53 8.58 -3.76
N THR A 132 7.93 7.39 -3.36
CA THR A 132 7.93 6.20 -4.21
C THR A 132 7.14 5.08 -3.57
N VAL A 133 6.50 4.25 -4.39
CA VAL A 133 5.66 3.15 -3.92
C VAL A 133 6.16 1.83 -4.47
N SER A 134 6.14 0.81 -3.62
CA SER A 134 6.40 -0.57 -4.03
C SER A 134 5.52 -1.52 -3.21
N VAL A 135 5.49 -2.79 -3.61
CA VAL A 135 4.73 -3.83 -2.93
C VAL A 135 5.57 -5.08 -2.79
N MET A 136 5.44 -5.74 -1.64
CA MET A 136 5.92 -7.10 -1.44
C MET A 136 4.85 -7.97 -0.79
N PRO A 137 4.69 -9.25 -1.17
CA PRO A 137 3.84 -10.17 -0.45
C PRO A 137 4.44 -10.44 0.95
N SER A 138 3.57 -10.57 1.96
CA SER A 138 3.97 -10.84 3.35
C SER A 138 4.29 -12.33 3.60
N GLY A 139 4.17 -13.16 2.57
CA GLY A 139 4.35 -14.61 2.61
C GLY A 139 4.16 -15.21 1.21
N ALA A 140 3.89 -16.51 1.13
CA ALA A 140 3.52 -17.14 -0.14
C ALA A 140 2.16 -16.61 -0.61
N ALA A 141 2.16 -15.96 -1.78
CA ALA A 141 0.97 -15.46 -2.45
C ALA A 141 0.72 -16.28 -3.73
N LEU A 142 -0.54 -16.62 -3.97
CA LEU A 142 -1.04 -17.23 -5.21
C LEU A 142 -1.34 -16.13 -6.23
N GLY A 143 -1.85 -14.98 -5.77
CA GLY A 143 -2.11 -13.85 -6.62
C GLY A 143 -0.96 -12.84 -6.69
N THR A 144 -1.13 -11.87 -7.58
CA THR A 144 -0.22 -10.73 -7.74
C THR A 144 -0.95 -9.46 -7.39
N LEU A 145 -0.33 -8.63 -6.52
CA LEU A 145 -0.77 -7.26 -6.26
C LEU A 145 0.20 -6.28 -6.94
N THR A 146 -0.36 -5.27 -7.60
CA THR A 146 0.37 -4.15 -8.20
C THR A 146 -0.06 -2.84 -7.56
N VAL A 147 0.83 -1.85 -7.56
CA VAL A 147 0.59 -0.52 -6.98
C VAL A 147 0.97 0.60 -7.95
N ASN A 148 0.26 1.72 -7.87
CA ASN A 148 0.56 2.91 -8.65
C ASN A 148 0.33 4.17 -7.80
N LYS A 149 1.31 5.07 -7.76
CA LYS A 149 1.17 6.37 -7.09
C LYS A 149 0.35 7.30 -7.99
N THR A 150 -0.86 7.64 -7.57
CA THR A 150 -1.83 8.39 -8.38
C THR A 150 -1.80 9.90 -8.14
N ALA A 151 -1.33 10.35 -6.97
CA ALA A 151 -1.10 11.76 -6.66
C ALA A 151 0.05 11.90 -5.65
N ASP A 152 0.77 13.02 -5.73
CA ASP A 152 1.84 13.41 -4.81
C ASP A 152 2.12 14.91 -4.99
N LEU A 153 1.53 15.73 -4.13
CA LEU A 153 1.69 17.18 -4.18
C LEU A 153 1.60 17.76 -2.77
N ASN A 154 2.61 18.54 -2.39
CA ASN A 154 2.67 19.25 -1.11
C ASN A 154 2.43 18.31 0.09
N GLY A 155 3.14 17.18 0.11
CA GLY A 155 2.99 16.18 1.18
C GLY A 155 1.63 15.49 1.23
N VAL A 156 0.82 15.53 0.16
CA VAL A 156 -0.47 14.81 0.12
C VAL A 156 -0.55 13.99 -1.16
N GLY A 157 -0.91 12.71 -1.01
CA GLY A 157 -0.99 11.82 -2.15
C GLY A 157 -1.88 10.60 -1.98
N SER A 158 -1.88 9.77 -3.02
CA SER A 158 -2.68 8.55 -3.08
C SER A 158 -1.98 7.44 -3.85
N VAL A 159 -2.32 6.20 -3.51
CA VAL A 159 -1.81 4.98 -4.14
C VAL A 159 -2.99 4.09 -4.51
N SER A 160 -3.15 3.77 -5.79
CA SER A 160 -4.07 2.72 -6.21
C SER A 160 -3.38 1.36 -6.16
N TRP A 161 -4.13 0.33 -5.83
CA TRP A 161 -3.67 -1.06 -5.89
C TRP A 161 -4.67 -1.92 -6.66
N SER A 162 -4.15 -2.95 -7.33
CA SER A 162 -4.93 -3.96 -8.04
C SER A 162 -4.34 -5.33 -7.79
N TYR A 163 -5.20 -6.28 -7.44
CA TYR A 163 -4.89 -7.68 -7.20
C TYR A 163 -5.58 -8.56 -8.23
N THR A 164 -4.89 -9.58 -8.70
CA THR A 164 -5.46 -10.67 -9.49
C THR A 164 -4.90 -12.02 -9.05
N VAL A 165 -5.71 -13.08 -9.17
CA VAL A 165 -5.29 -14.47 -8.99
C VAL A 165 -5.84 -15.32 -10.12
N ASP A 166 -5.10 -16.34 -10.55
CA ASP A 166 -5.63 -17.33 -11.49
C ASP A 166 -6.64 -18.22 -10.75
N SER A 167 -7.83 -18.44 -11.32
CA SER A 167 -8.84 -19.28 -10.68
C SER A 167 -8.33 -20.70 -10.45
N THR A 168 -7.50 -21.22 -11.36
CA THR A 168 -6.95 -22.58 -11.27
C THR A 168 -6.06 -22.79 -10.04
N GLU A 169 -5.43 -21.74 -9.52
CA GLU A 169 -4.60 -21.79 -8.31
C GLU A 169 -5.40 -21.84 -7.01
N VAL A 170 -6.71 -21.54 -7.07
CA VAL A 170 -7.59 -21.48 -5.90
C VAL A 170 -8.69 -22.55 -5.88
N GLN A 171 -8.76 -23.42 -6.90
CA GLN A 171 -9.77 -24.51 -7.00
C GLN A 171 -9.73 -25.58 -5.89
N TYR A 172 -8.81 -25.46 -4.94
CA TYR A 172 -8.75 -26.39 -3.81
C TYR A 172 -9.62 -25.94 -2.64
N LEU A 173 -10.17 -24.71 -2.68
CA LEU A 173 -10.99 -24.16 -1.59
C LEU A 173 -12.43 -24.68 -1.73
N ALA A 174 -12.95 -25.28 -0.66
CA ALA A 174 -14.37 -25.67 -0.65
C ALA A 174 -15.30 -24.45 -0.50
N GLU A 175 -16.61 -24.64 -0.72
CA GLU A 175 -17.61 -23.60 -0.52
C GLU A 175 -17.53 -22.99 0.88
N GLY A 176 -17.29 -21.67 0.93
CA GLY A 176 -17.17 -20.92 2.18
C GLY A 176 -15.81 -21.07 2.89
N GLU A 177 -14.91 -21.91 2.39
CA GLU A 177 -13.51 -21.91 2.80
C GLU A 177 -12.84 -20.61 2.34
N THR A 178 -11.89 -20.10 3.12
CA THR A 178 -11.21 -18.86 2.78
C THR A 178 -9.70 -18.98 2.90
N LYS A 179 -9.01 -18.27 2.01
CA LYS A 179 -7.60 -17.98 2.12
C LYS A 179 -7.40 -16.47 2.17
N VAL A 180 -6.54 -16.03 3.10
CA VAL A 180 -6.14 -14.63 3.19
C VAL A 180 -4.72 -14.47 2.67
N GLU A 181 -4.52 -13.54 1.75
CA GLU A 181 -3.21 -13.08 1.29
C GLU A 181 -2.96 -11.67 1.78
N SER A 182 -1.73 -11.36 2.17
CA SER A 182 -1.36 -10.05 2.69
C SER A 182 -0.18 -9.48 1.93
N PHE A 183 -0.27 -8.22 1.56
CA PHE A 183 0.73 -7.49 0.79
C PHE A 183 1.13 -6.25 1.57
N GLN A 184 2.43 -6.05 1.77
CA GLN A 184 2.97 -4.81 2.31
C GLN A 184 3.14 -3.82 1.17
N ILE A 185 2.43 -2.71 1.26
CA ILE A 185 2.65 -1.54 0.42
C ILE A 185 3.67 -0.67 1.14
N LEU A 186 4.80 -0.41 0.47
CA LEU A 186 5.88 0.40 1.00
C LEU A 186 5.80 1.77 0.35
N LEU A 187 5.85 2.81 1.19
CA LEU A 187 5.93 4.20 0.79
C LEU A 187 7.26 4.75 1.32
N SER A 188 8.10 5.26 0.43
CA SER A 188 9.36 5.91 0.80
C SER A 188 9.34 7.37 0.34
N ASP A 189 9.70 8.28 1.23
CA ASP A 189 9.89 9.72 0.99
C ASP A 189 11.29 10.03 0.39
N GLY A 190 12.18 9.04 0.36
CA GLY A 190 13.58 9.15 -0.08
C GLY A 190 14.60 9.01 1.06
N THR A 191 14.17 9.22 2.29
CA THR A 191 14.96 9.14 3.53
C THR A 191 14.50 7.98 4.42
N SER A 192 13.20 7.86 4.63
CA SER A 192 12.51 6.86 5.42
C SER A 192 11.65 5.93 4.54
N THR A 193 11.11 4.88 5.14
CA THR A 193 10.12 4.02 4.49
C THR A 193 9.12 3.51 5.51
N VAL A 194 7.85 3.77 5.24
CA VAL A 194 6.72 3.25 6.02
C VAL A 194 5.95 2.20 5.23
N SER A 195 5.20 1.36 5.94
CA SER A 195 4.44 0.26 5.33
C SER A 195 2.97 0.24 5.73
N LYS A 196 2.10 -0.10 4.78
CA LYS A 196 0.68 -0.39 5.00
C LYS A 196 0.34 -1.77 4.45
N THR A 197 -0.29 -2.61 5.27
CA THR A 197 -0.75 -3.93 4.81
C THR A 197 -2.08 -3.82 4.07
N VAL A 198 -2.17 -4.41 2.88
CA VAL A 198 -3.41 -4.71 2.16
C VAL A 198 -3.73 -6.19 2.31
N SER A 199 -4.97 -6.52 2.64
CA SER A 199 -5.43 -7.91 2.85
C SER A 199 -6.45 -8.34 1.80
N ILE A 200 -6.20 -9.44 1.11
CA ILE A 200 -7.12 -10.03 0.14
C ILE A 200 -7.73 -11.30 0.73
N THR A 201 -9.06 -11.39 0.75
CA THR A 201 -9.79 -12.60 1.16
C THR A 201 -10.32 -13.29 -0.09
N ILE A 202 -9.84 -14.51 -0.33
CA ILE A 202 -10.28 -15.42 -1.39
C ILE A 202 -11.31 -16.36 -0.76
N THR A 203 -12.50 -16.46 -1.33
CA THR A 203 -13.56 -17.37 -0.87
C THR A 203 -13.81 -18.45 -1.91
N GLY A 204 -13.82 -19.71 -1.47
CA GLY A 204 -14.04 -20.85 -2.34
C GLY A 204 -15.50 -21.05 -2.73
N THR A 205 -15.71 -21.73 -3.85
CA THR A 205 -17.03 -22.06 -4.41
C THR A 205 -17.30 -23.56 -4.36
N ASN A 206 -18.57 -23.95 -4.49
CA ASN A 206 -18.92 -25.36 -4.64
C ASN A 206 -18.76 -25.79 -6.10
N ASP A 207 -17.74 -26.62 -6.37
CA ASP A 207 -17.52 -27.19 -7.69
C ASP A 207 -18.43 -28.40 -8.00
N ALA A 208 -18.78 -28.55 -9.29
CA ALA A 208 -19.47 -29.74 -9.76
C ALA A 208 -18.52 -30.96 -9.76
N PRO A 209 -18.99 -32.17 -9.39
CA PRO A 209 -18.14 -33.35 -9.39
C PRO A 209 -17.66 -33.68 -10.81
N VAL A 210 -16.34 -33.86 -10.97
CA VAL A 210 -15.72 -34.25 -12.24
C VAL A 210 -15.45 -35.77 -12.24
N VAL A 211 -15.98 -36.48 -13.23
CA VAL A 211 -15.68 -37.91 -13.44
C VAL A 211 -14.62 -38.04 -14.54
N THR A 212 -13.42 -38.47 -14.18
CA THR A 212 -12.37 -38.85 -15.15
C THR A 212 -12.46 -40.36 -15.40
N PRO A 213 -12.61 -40.82 -16.66
CA PRO A 213 -12.57 -42.24 -16.97
C PRO A 213 -11.22 -42.81 -16.57
N ALA A 214 -11.22 -43.91 -15.81
CA ALA A 214 -10.02 -44.71 -15.64
C ALA A 214 -9.51 -45.14 -17.04
N SER A 215 -8.19 -45.15 -17.23
CA SER A 215 -7.59 -45.74 -18.43
C SER A 215 -8.19 -47.13 -18.64
N VAL A 216 -8.65 -47.40 -19.88
CA VAL A 216 -9.15 -48.70 -20.28
C VAL A 216 -8.04 -49.74 -20.13
N GLY A 217 -7.97 -50.35 -18.95
CA GLY A 217 -6.91 -51.28 -18.57
C GLY A 217 -7.16 -51.98 -17.24
N ASP A 218 -7.66 -51.28 -16.22
CA ASP A 218 -7.81 -51.85 -14.86
C ASP A 218 -9.23 -52.33 -14.54
N SER A 219 -10.09 -52.41 -15.56
CA SER A 219 -11.43 -52.99 -15.42
C SER A 219 -11.79 -53.86 -16.63
N ALA A 220 -10.92 -54.80 -16.98
CA ALA A 220 -11.32 -55.95 -17.79
C ALA A 220 -12.09 -56.95 -16.90
N GLY A 221 -13.27 -56.55 -16.41
CA GLY A 221 -14.29 -57.51 -16.00
C GLY A 221 -14.75 -58.23 -17.26
N THR A 222 -14.16 -59.39 -17.55
CA THR A 222 -14.51 -60.21 -18.72
C THR A 222 -15.92 -60.76 -18.54
N ALA A 223 -16.92 -60.07 -19.08
CA ALA A 223 -18.25 -60.63 -19.27
C ALA A 223 -18.17 -61.74 -20.34
N THR A 224 -17.97 -62.98 -19.92
CA THR A 224 -18.04 -64.14 -20.82
C THR A 224 -19.51 -64.43 -21.14
N LEU A 225 -20.01 -63.86 -22.23
CA LEU A 225 -21.30 -64.25 -22.81
C LEU A 225 -21.13 -65.64 -23.45
N ALA A 226 -21.43 -66.69 -22.69
CA ALA A 226 -21.46 -68.06 -23.19
C ALA A 226 -22.64 -68.24 -24.16
N ALA A 227 -22.42 -67.92 -25.44
CA ALA A 227 -23.31 -68.32 -26.52
C ALA A 227 -23.31 -69.86 -26.62
N ARG A 228 -24.35 -70.50 -26.07
CA ARG A 228 -24.60 -71.93 -26.30
C ARG A 228 -25.04 -72.17 -27.74
N ASN A 229 -24.09 -72.25 -28.66
CA ASN A 229 -24.34 -72.72 -30.02
C ASN A 229 -24.29 -74.25 -30.03
N ARG A 230 -25.42 -74.91 -29.76
CA ARG A 230 -25.57 -76.35 -30.01
C ARG A 230 -25.61 -76.59 -31.52
N ARG A 231 -24.46 -76.88 -32.12
CA ARG A 231 -24.38 -77.57 -33.41
C ARG A 231 -23.78 -78.95 -33.18
N SER A 232 -24.66 -79.94 -33.11
CA SER A 232 -24.30 -81.36 -33.20
C SER A 232 -24.10 -81.68 -34.68
N SER A 233 -22.84 -81.69 -35.14
CA SER A 233 -22.45 -82.36 -36.38
C SER A 233 -21.88 -83.73 -36.00
N GLY A 234 -22.43 -84.78 -36.60
CA GLY A 234 -22.31 -86.16 -36.14
C GLY A 234 -21.05 -86.92 -36.52
N ASP A 235 -20.93 -88.13 -35.96
CA ASP A 235 -20.19 -89.29 -36.47
C ASP A 235 -20.58 -90.51 -35.57
N VAL A 236 -21.39 -91.48 -36.02
CA VAL A 236 -21.09 -92.78 -36.69
C VAL A 236 -21.07 -94.01 -35.75
N ARG A 237 -22.03 -94.94 -36.02
CA ARG A 237 -22.11 -96.42 -35.77
C ARG A 237 -22.14 -96.92 -34.30
N HIS A 238 -22.80 -98.01 -33.87
CA HIS A 238 -23.40 -99.21 -34.48
C HIS A 238 -24.47 -99.84 -33.52
N SER A 239 -25.44 -100.57 -34.09
CA SER A 239 -25.94 -101.91 -33.67
C SER A 239 -27.45 -102.09 -33.35
N HIS A 240 -28.03 -103.13 -34.00
CA HIS A 240 -29.25 -103.94 -33.74
C HIS A 240 -30.61 -103.22 -33.54
N GLY A 241 -31.76 -103.59 -34.13
CA GLY A 241 -32.22 -104.73 -34.91
C GLY A 241 -33.77 -104.81 -34.76
N HIS A 242 -34.47 -105.25 -35.82
CA HIS A 242 -35.93 -105.55 -35.87
C HIS A 242 -36.91 -104.35 -35.68
N ARG A 243 -38.06 -104.22 -36.35
CA ARG A 243 -38.96 -105.19 -37.01
C ARG A 243 -39.89 -104.46 -38.00
N SER A 244 -40.29 -105.20 -39.03
CA SER A 244 -41.23 -104.88 -40.11
C SER A 244 -42.69 -104.71 -39.66
N ARG A 245 -43.42 -103.78 -40.30
CA ARG A 245 -44.74 -103.96 -41.01
C ARG A 245 -45.36 -102.57 -41.32
N ARG A 246 -45.62 -102.20 -42.60
CA ARG A 246 -46.78 -102.52 -43.46
C ARG A 246 -48.08 -101.96 -42.87
N GLY A 247 -48.88 -101.11 -43.49
CA GLY A 247 -48.97 -100.53 -44.84
C GLY A 247 -50.29 -99.74 -44.91
N GLY A 248 -50.59 -99.14 -46.07
CA GLY A 248 -51.87 -98.48 -46.34
C GLY A 248 -51.72 -97.00 -46.65
#